data_AF-A0A0G0JYI1-F1
#
_entry.id   AF-A0A0G0JYI1-F1
#
_cell.length_a   1.000
_cell.length_b   1.000
_cell.length_c   1.000
_cell.angle_alpha   90.00
_cell.angle_beta   90.00
_cell.angle_gamma   90.00
#
_symmetry.space_group_name_H-M   'P 1'
#
loop_
_entity.id
_entity.type
_entity.pdbx_description
1 polymer ?
#
loop_
_entity_poly.entity_id
_entity_poly.type
_entity_poly.pdbx_seq_one_letter_code
_entity_poly.pdbx_strand_id
1 'polypeptide(L)' 'MKSKEKKELHAKSIKELSKLVVETKDALAGMKLDKTQNKIKNTSILSIKRKEIAQMLTIIRLKELAEIQEAKNEKTNK' A
#
# COMPACT_ATOMS: atom_id res chain seq x y z
N MET A 1 -2.32 -2.63 -10.37
CA MET A 1 -2.64 -3.82 -9.57
C MET A 1 -3.73 -4.67 -10.19
N LYS A 2 -3.44 -5.95 -10.37
CA LYS A 2 -4.43 -6.96 -10.79
C LYS A 2 -5.30 -7.38 -9.60
N SER A 3 -6.46 -7.95 -9.88
CA SER A 3 -7.45 -8.34 -8.85
C SER A 3 -6.92 -9.41 -7.88
N LYS A 4 -6.06 -10.32 -8.34
CA LYS A 4 -5.44 -11.38 -7.51
C LYS A 4 -4.49 -10.80 -6.46
N GLU A 5 -3.55 -9.97 -6.91
CA GLU A 5 -2.56 -9.30 -6.06
C GLU A 5 -3.27 -8.46 -4.97
N LYS A 6 -4.41 -7.83 -5.30
CA LYS A 6 -5.20 -7.05 -4.32
C LYS A 6 -5.68 -7.91 -3.15
N LYS A 7 -6.14 -9.15 -3.41
CA LYS A 7 -6.59 -10.06 -2.34
C LYS A 7 -5.43 -10.47 -1.43
N GLU A 8 -4.25 -10.69 -2.00
CA GLU A 8 -3.05 -11.06 -1.26
C GLU A 8 -2.62 -9.96 -0.27
N LEU A 9 -2.83 -8.67 -0.59
CA LEU A 9 -2.54 -7.58 0.36
C LEU A 9 -3.39 -7.64 1.62
N HIS A 10 -4.63 -8.13 1.55
CA HIS A 10 -5.48 -8.23 2.73
C HIS A 10 -4.99 -9.31 3.70
N ALA A 11 -4.36 -10.37 3.18
CA ALA A 11 -3.81 -11.47 3.99
C ALA A 11 -2.52 -11.09 4.73
N LYS A 12 -1.73 -10.15 4.21
CA LYS A 12 -0.47 -9.69 4.84
C LYS A 12 -0.69 -8.94 6.14
N SER A 13 0.24 -9.04 7.08
CA SER A 13 0.21 -8.28 8.33
C SER A 13 0.47 -6.78 8.11
N ILE A 14 0.14 -5.93 9.09
CA ILE A 14 0.41 -4.48 9.02
C ILE A 14 1.91 -4.20 8.87
N LYS A 15 2.77 -4.95 9.58
CA LYS A 15 4.24 -4.81 9.50
C LYS A 15 4.77 -5.12 8.10
N GLU A 16 4.29 -6.20 7.49
CA GLU A 16 4.67 -6.57 6.13
C GLU A 16 4.15 -5.58 5.10
N LEU A 17 2.92 -5.09 5.25
CA LEU A 17 2.36 -4.06 4.39
C LEU A 17 3.15 -2.75 4.48
N SER A 18 3.58 -2.35 5.69
CA SER A 18 4.43 -1.18 5.88
C SER A 18 5.77 -1.31 5.18
N LYS A 19 6.44 -2.47 5.32
CA LYS A 19 7.69 -2.77 4.61
C LYS A 19 7.49 -2.70 3.09
N LEU A 20 6.43 -3.31 2.59
CA LEU A 20 6.10 -3.32 1.16
C LEU A 20 5.81 -1.91 0.62
N VAL A 21 5.18 -1.05 1.43
CA VAL A 21 4.95 0.37 1.06
C VAL A 21 6.28 1.11 0.89
N VAL A 22 7.25 0.89 1.78
CA VAL A 22 8.59 1.51 1.69
C VAL A 22 9.30 1.04 0.42
N GLU A 23 9.39 -0.27 0.20
CA GLU A 23 10.02 -0.85 -1.00
C GLU A 23 9.37 -0.32 -2.30
N THR A 24 8.04 -0.18 -2.31
CA THR A 24 7.32 0.30 -3.48
C THR A 24 7.53 1.81 -3.71
N LYS A 25 7.70 2.61 -2.64
CA LYS A 25 8.05 4.04 -2.73
C LYS A 25 9.46 4.22 -3.27
N ASP A 26 10.42 3.41 -2.82
CA ASP A 26 11.81 3.45 -3.32
C ASP A 26 11.86 3.08 -4.80
N ALA A 27 11.14 2.02 -5.19
CA ALA A 27 11.02 1.66 -6.60
C ALA A 27 10.35 2.76 -7.44
N LEU A 28 9.36 3.49 -6.88
CA LEU A 28 8.76 4.64 -7.55
C LEU A 28 9.75 5.80 -7.69
N ALA A 29 10.63 6.03 -6.70
CA ALA A 29 11.67 7.04 -6.76
C ALA A 29 12.67 6.72 -7.88
N GLY A 30 13.12 5.47 -7.97
CA GLY A 30 13.95 5.00 -9.10
C GLY A 30 13.28 5.23 -10.45
N MET A 31 12.00 4.86 -10.58
CA MET A 31 11.23 5.10 -11.82
C MET A 31 11.07 6.59 -12.16
N LYS A 32 11.02 7.48 -11.17
CA LYS A 32 11.01 8.93 -11.46
C LYS A 32 12.34 9.39 -12.06
N LEU A 33 13.47 8.88 -11.56
CA LEU A 33 14.80 9.17 -12.13
C LEU A 33 14.95 8.60 -13.54
N ASP A 34 14.51 7.38 -13.76
CA ASP A 34 14.54 6.79 -15.10
C ASP A 34 13.66 7.57 -16.08
N LYS A 35 12.53 8.12 -15.61
CA LYS A 35 11.68 9.01 -16.42
C LYS A 35 12.43 10.30 -16.80
N THR A 36 13.13 10.94 -15.86
CA THR A 36 13.88 12.18 -16.18
C THR A 36 15.03 11.93 -17.15
N GLN A 37 15.60 10.73 -17.12
CA GLN A 37 16.62 10.28 -18.07
C GLN A 37 16.03 9.76 -19.40
N ASN A 38 14.72 9.90 -19.64
CA ASN A 38 14.00 9.38 -20.80
C ASN A 38 14.17 7.86 -21.06
N LYS A 39 14.51 7.09 -20.02
CA LYS A 39 14.66 5.63 -20.10
C LYS A 39 13.31 4.89 -20.09
N ILE A 40 12.25 5.55 -19.62
CA ILE A 40 10.91 4.96 -19.54
C ILE A 40 10.07 5.35 -20.76
N LYS A 41 9.76 4.36 -21.60
CA LYS A 41 8.82 4.53 -22.72
C LYS A 41 7.36 4.60 -22.27
N ASN A 42 6.99 3.85 -21.23
CA ASN A 42 5.62 3.80 -20.72
C ASN A 42 5.48 4.53 -19.38
N THR A 43 5.02 5.77 -19.40
CA THR A 43 4.86 6.59 -18.18
C THR A 43 3.66 6.18 -17.33
N SER A 44 2.70 5.41 -17.87
CA SER A 44 1.51 4.95 -17.13
C SER A 44 1.87 4.05 -15.96
N ILE A 45 3.02 3.38 -16.02
CA ILE A 45 3.51 2.51 -14.94
C ILE A 45 3.68 3.29 -13.63
N LEU A 46 4.09 4.57 -13.70
CA LEU A 46 4.22 5.41 -12.50
C LEU A 46 2.86 5.64 -11.83
N SER A 47 1.81 5.83 -12.63
CA SER A 47 0.45 6.02 -12.12
C SER A 47 -0.08 4.74 -11.46
N ILE A 48 0.15 3.59 -12.10
CA ILE A 48 -0.21 2.27 -11.55
C ILE A 48 0.48 2.05 -10.21
N LYS A 49 1.77 2.33 -10.13
CA LYS A 49 2.57 2.12 -8.91
C LYS A 49 2.18 3.07 -7.77
N ARG A 50 1.81 4.32 -8.08
CA ARG A 50 1.19 5.24 -7.10
C ARG A 50 -0.13 4.71 -6.58
N LYS A 51 -0.98 4.15 -7.45
CA LYS A 51 -2.27 3.57 -7.07
C LYS A 51 -2.09 2.35 -6.18
N GLU A 52 -1.08 1.53 -6.44
CA GLU A 52 -0.70 0.39 -5.57
C GLU A 52 -0.31 0.85 -4.16
N ILE A 53 0.53 1.89 -4.05
CA ILE A 53 0.88 2.48 -2.76
C ILE A 53 -0.36 2.97 -2.01
N ALA A 54 -1.26 3.68 -2.70
CA ALA A 54 -2.51 4.15 -2.10
C ALA A 54 -3.37 3.00 -1.57
N GLN A 55 -3.50 1.91 -2.34
CA GLN A 55 -4.26 0.73 -1.93
C GLN A 55 -3.66 0.06 -0.69
N MET A 56 -2.34 -0.09 -0.62
CA MET A 56 -1.68 -0.66 0.56
C MET A 56 -1.91 0.20 1.81
N LEU A 57 -1.78 1.53 1.69
CA LEU A 57 -2.03 2.46 2.79
C LEU A 57 -3.50 2.42 3.25
N THR A 58 -4.45 2.31 2.32
CA THR A 58 -5.86 2.14 2.66
C THR A 58 -6.09 0.86 3.47
N ILE A 59 -5.48 -0.26 3.07
CA ILE A 59 -5.62 -1.54 3.79
C ILE A 59 -5.04 -1.43 5.20
N ILE A 60 -3.85 -0.83 5.36
CA ILE A 60 -3.26 -0.57 6.67
C ILE A 60 -4.25 0.22 7.54
N ARG A 61 -4.78 1.33 7.01
CA ARG A 61 -5.70 2.19 7.75
C ARG A 61 -6.99 1.46 8.17
N LEU A 62 -7.53 0.61 7.30
CA LEU A 62 -8.72 -0.19 7.62
C LEU A 62 -8.45 -1.16 8.76
N LYS A 63 -7.27 -1.78 8.81
CA LYS A 63 -6.87 -2.68 9.91
C LYS A 63 -6.74 -1.94 11.23
N GLU A 64 -6.08 -0.78 11.23
CA GLU A 64 -5.97 0.07 12.43
C GLU A 64 -7.34 0.50 12.96
N LEU A 65 -8.27 0.87 12.07
CA LEU A 65 -9.62 1.27 12.47
C LEU A 65 -10.42 0.12 13.07
N ALA A 66 -10.22 -1.11 12.57
CA ALA A 66 -10.84 -2.31 13.13
C ALA A 66 -10.33 -2.57 14.56
N GLU A 67 -9.01 -2.53 14.77
CA GLU A 67 -8.39 -2.69 16.10
C GLU A 67 -8.89 -1.64 17.11
N ILE A 68 -9.02 -0.38 16.67
CA ILE A 68 -9.56 0.70 17.51
C ILE A 68 -11.03 0.44 17.86
N GLN A 69 -11.83 -0.07 16.93
CA GLN A 69 -13.24 -0.36 17.17
C GLN A 69 -13.43 -1.53 18.15
N GLU A 70 -12.62 -2.58 18.02
CA GLU A 70 -12.59 -3.70 18.96
C GLU A 70 -12.24 -3.21 20.38
N ALA A 71 -11.17 -2.42 20.50
CA ALA A 71 -10.75 -1.84 21.79
C ALA A 71 -11.80 -0.91 22.42
N LYS A 72 -12.66 -0.28 21.62
CA LYS A 72 -13.80 0.52 22.15
C LYS A 72 -14.90 -0.39 22.67
N ASN A 73 -15.27 -1.43 21.93
CA ASN A 73 -16.33 -2.36 22.31
C ASN A 73 -16.01 -3.09 23.63
N GLU A 74 -14.75 -3.46 23.85
CA GLU A 74 -14.28 -4.09 25.11
C GLU A 74 -14.42 -3.18 26.33
N LYS A 75 -14.29 -1.86 26.15
CA LYS A 75 -14.45 -0.88 27.24
C LYS A 75 -15.91 -0.62 27.59
N THR A 76 -16.83 -0.81 26.65
CA THR A 76 -18.27 -0.60 26.86
C THR A 76 -18.93 -1.80 27.55
N ASN A 77 -18.32 -2.98 27.47
CA ASN A 77 -18.83 -4.22 28.09
C ASN A 77 -18.24 -4.50 29.49
N LYS A 78 -17.43 -3.58 30.04
CA LYS A 78 -16.92 -3.61 31.41
C LYS A 78 -17.60 -2.54 32.24
#